data_AF-A0A7R9FFG6-F1
#
_entry.id   AF-A0A7R9FFG6-F1
#
_cell.length_a   1.000
_cell.length_b   1.000
_cell.length_c   1.000
_cell.angle_alpha   90.00
_cell.angle_beta   90.00
_cell.angle_gamma   90.00
#
_symmetry.space_group_name_H-M   'P 1'
#
loop_
_entity.id
_entity.type
_entity.pdbx_description
1 polymer ?
#
loop_
_entity_poly.entity_id
_entity_poly.type
_entity_poly.pdbx_seq_one_letter_code
_entity_poly.pdbx_strand_id
1 'polypeptide(L)'
;MFQVLCPTVFLLSGYFLTGQPCDLFRLLLMWAMCLLLTMIGQTLGLVAGAAFDSQLGVFLVAASTIPMFMFSGFFMHLSDIPFYLRWLSRVSYFRYAFEAAMLSMYGFERENLDCSVPYCHYKSPTKLLEDMGMAHSSYALDIVALVVWVLVLQAVFYVVLRWRLRVSR
;
A
#
# COMPACT_ATOMS: atom_id res chain seq x y z
N MET A 1 3.51 8.20 -17.74
CA MET A 1 3.87 9.55 -17.23
C MET A 1 3.04 9.94 -16.02
N PHE A 2 1.70 9.99 -16.10
CA PHE A 2 0.81 10.31 -14.96
C PHE A 2 1.05 9.43 -13.73
N GLN A 3 1.34 8.15 -13.92
CA GLN A 3 1.58 7.20 -12.84
C GLN A 3 2.81 7.48 -11.97
N VAL A 4 3.78 8.24 -12.48
CA VAL A 4 4.96 8.68 -11.74
C VAL A 4 4.73 10.10 -11.22
N LEU A 5 4.15 10.97 -12.05
CA LEU A 5 3.96 12.38 -11.73
C LEU A 5 2.91 12.62 -10.64
N CYS A 6 1.80 11.88 -10.64
CA CYS A 6 0.76 12.03 -9.61
C CYS A 6 1.27 11.64 -8.21
N PRO A 7 1.88 10.46 -7.99
CA PRO A 7 2.39 10.12 -6.67
C PRO A 7 3.59 10.97 -6.26
N THR A 8 4.46 11.43 -7.18
CA THR A 8 5.54 12.38 -6.78
C THR A 8 4.95 13.67 -6.22
N VAL A 9 4.01 14.29 -6.93
CA VAL A 9 3.41 15.56 -6.50
C VAL A 9 2.64 15.39 -5.19
N PHE A 10 1.84 14.33 -5.08
CA PHE A 10 1.07 14.02 -3.87
C PHE A 10 1.96 13.73 -2.66
N LEU A 11 3.02 12.94 -2.86
CA LEU A 11 3.94 12.60 -1.79
C LEU A 11 4.77 13.79 -1.33
N LEU A 12 5.29 14.60 -2.26
CA LEU A 12 6.03 15.81 -1.92
C LEU A 12 5.16 16.78 -1.12
N SER A 13 3.93 17.04 -1.56
CA SER A 13 3.03 17.95 -0.83
C SER A 13 2.69 17.40 0.57
N GLY A 14 2.36 16.10 0.67
CA GLY A 14 2.09 15.46 1.96
C GLY A 14 3.29 15.47 2.90
N TYR A 15 4.50 15.25 2.39
CA TYR A 15 5.73 15.23 3.18
C TYR A 15 6.05 16.59 3.80
N PHE A 16 5.89 17.67 3.01
CA PHE A 16 6.09 19.03 3.50
C PHE A 16 4.99 19.46 4.48
N LEU A 17 3.72 19.11 4.22
CA LEU A 17 2.60 19.46 5.10
C LEU A 17 2.66 18.73 6.46
N THR A 18 3.21 17.51 6.48
CA THR A 18 3.35 16.72 7.72
C THR A 18 4.61 17.05 8.52
N GLY A 19 5.46 17.96 8.02
CA GLY A 19 6.69 18.38 8.71
C GLY A 19 7.70 17.24 8.90
N GLN A 20 7.71 16.24 8.00
CA GLN A 20 8.66 15.14 8.08
C GLN A 20 10.10 15.65 7.80
N PRO A 21 11.12 15.09 8.47
CA PRO A 21 12.50 15.54 8.33
C PRO A 21 12.98 15.34 6.89
N CYS A 22 13.74 16.28 6.33
CA CYS A 22 14.24 16.19 4.95
C CYS A 22 15.33 15.11 4.78
N ASP A 23 14.92 13.85 4.79
CA ASP A 23 15.76 12.69 4.57
C ASP A 23 15.39 12.04 3.22
N LEU A 24 16.29 12.19 2.25
CA LEU A 24 16.10 11.65 0.91
C LEU A 24 15.96 10.13 0.90
N PHE A 25 16.62 9.41 1.82
CA PHE A 25 16.51 7.96 1.89
C PHE A 25 15.08 7.53 2.22
N ARG A 26 14.49 8.12 3.26
CA ARG A 26 13.11 7.86 3.69
C ARG A 26 12.10 8.29 2.63
N LEU A 27 12.34 9.45 2.00
CA LEU A 27 11.50 9.95 0.92
C LEU A 27 11.48 8.98 -0.26
N LEU A 28 12.64 8.46 -0.68
CA LEU A 28 12.76 7.51 -1.78
C LEU A 28 12.07 6.17 -1.46
N LEU A 29 12.20 5.67 -0.23
CA LEU A 29 11.50 4.45 0.21
C LEU A 29 9.98 4.63 0.18
N MET A 30 9.46 5.74 0.70
CA MET A 30 8.03 6.02 0.63
C MET A 30 7.58 6.18 -0.83
N TRP A 31 8.36 6.89 -1.64
CA TRP A 31 8.06 7.10 -3.05
C TRP A 31 8.00 5.81 -3.86
N ALA A 32 8.94 4.89 -3.64
CA ALA A 32 8.97 3.59 -4.30
C ALA A 32 7.73 2.75 -3.98
N MET A 33 7.32 2.70 -2.71
CA MET A 33 6.07 2.03 -2.31
C MET A 33 4.86 2.69 -2.99
N CYS A 34 4.75 4.02 -2.95
CA CYS A 34 3.65 4.75 -3.58
C CYS A 34 3.55 4.47 -5.09
N LEU A 35 4.70 4.40 -5.78
CA LEU A 35 4.75 4.10 -7.21
C LEU A 35 4.25 2.67 -7.50
N LEU A 36 4.60 1.68 -6.68
CA LEU A 36 4.08 0.33 -6.83
C LEU A 36 2.57 0.25 -6.54
N LEU A 37 2.09 0.98 -5.54
CA LEU A 37 0.67 1.02 -5.22
C LEU A 37 -0.17 1.69 -6.34
N THR A 38 0.35 2.76 -6.96
CA THR A 38 -0.32 3.35 -8.15
C THR A 38 -0.28 2.43 -9.36
N MET A 39 0.77 1.60 -9.50
CA MET A 39 0.83 0.51 -10.49
C MET A 39 -0.30 -0.50 -10.31
N ILE A 40 -0.47 -0.99 -9.09
CA ILE A 40 -1.56 -1.92 -8.75
C ILE A 40 -2.93 -1.29 -9.03
N GLY A 41 -3.18 -0.07 -8.54
CA GLY A 41 -4.46 0.61 -8.69
C GLY A 41 -4.82 0.88 -10.15
N GLN A 42 -3.86 1.33 -10.96
CA GLN A 42 -4.07 1.55 -12.39
C GLN A 42 -4.41 0.23 -13.10
N THR A 43 -3.65 -0.84 -12.86
CA THR A 43 -3.90 -2.12 -13.53
C THR A 43 -5.25 -2.72 -13.12
N LEU A 44 -5.67 -2.60 -11.86
CA LEU A 44 -7.01 -3.01 -11.42
C LEU A 44 -8.12 -2.25 -12.16
N GLY A 45 -7.98 -0.93 -12.31
CA GLY A 45 -8.93 -0.12 -13.08
C GLY A 45 -9.01 -0.54 -14.55
N LEU A 46 -7.85 -0.81 -15.17
CA LEU A 46 -7.78 -1.30 -16.55
C LEU A 46 -8.40 -2.69 -16.72
N VAL A 47 -8.15 -3.62 -15.79
CA VAL A 47 -8.76 -4.96 -15.77
C VAL A 47 -10.28 -4.84 -15.67
N ALA A 48 -10.78 -4.04 -14.72
CA ALA A 48 -12.21 -3.89 -14.52
C ALA A 48 -12.91 -3.25 -15.72
N GLY A 49 -12.30 -2.19 -16.31
CA GLY A 49 -12.83 -1.53 -17.50
C GLY A 49 -12.80 -2.40 -18.76
N ALA A 50 -11.84 -3.34 -18.86
CA ALA A 50 -11.81 -4.31 -19.95
C ALA A 50 -12.75 -5.49 -19.71
N ALA A 51 -12.89 -5.97 -18.47
CA ALA A 51 -13.64 -7.17 -18.12
C ALA A 51 -15.14 -6.94 -17.99
N PHE A 52 -15.59 -5.75 -17.55
CA PHE A 52 -16.99 -5.48 -17.20
C PHE A 52 -17.52 -4.21 -17.86
N ASP A 53 -18.83 -3.99 -17.78
CA ASP A 53 -19.41 -2.68 -18.09
C ASP A 53 -18.88 -1.64 -17.10
N SER A 54 -18.74 -0.40 -17.56
CA SER A 54 -18.23 0.74 -16.79
C SER A 54 -18.86 0.88 -15.39
N GLN A 55 -20.19 0.74 -15.26
CA GLN A 55 -20.87 0.91 -13.96
C GLN A 55 -20.56 -0.25 -13.01
N LEU A 56 -20.65 -1.48 -13.52
CA LEU A 56 -20.38 -2.69 -12.73
C LEU A 56 -18.89 -2.79 -12.35
N GLY A 57 -17.99 -2.44 -13.26
CA GLY A 57 -16.55 -2.47 -13.03
C GLY A 57 -16.13 -1.55 -11.89
N VAL A 58 -16.64 -0.32 -11.83
CA VAL A 58 -16.35 0.61 -10.75
C VAL A 58 -16.87 0.09 -9.41
N PHE A 59 -18.09 -0.45 -9.38
CA PHE A 59 -18.67 -1.04 -8.16
C PHE A 59 -17.84 -2.22 -7.65
N LEU A 60 -17.43 -3.14 -8.54
CA LEU A 60 -16.64 -4.33 -8.17
C LEU A 60 -15.24 -3.96 -7.67
N VAL A 61 -14.58 -2.98 -8.28
CA VAL A 61 -13.27 -2.49 -7.81
C VAL A 61 -13.40 -1.88 -6.43
N ALA A 62 -14.41 -1.05 -6.18
CA ALA A 62 -14.65 -0.47 -4.87
C ALA A 62 -14.98 -1.56 -3.83
N ALA A 63 -15.91 -2.46 -4.16
CA ALA A 63 -16.34 -3.54 -3.28
C ALA A 63 -15.21 -4.52 -2.91
N SER A 64 -14.23 -4.72 -3.79
CA SER A 64 -13.05 -5.55 -3.52
C SER A 64 -11.95 -4.80 -2.79
N THR A 65 -11.74 -3.51 -3.10
CA THR A 65 -10.70 -2.67 -2.49
C THR A 65 -10.99 -2.36 -1.03
N ILE A 66 -12.26 -2.10 -0.68
CA ILE A 66 -12.64 -1.72 0.70
C ILE A 66 -12.24 -2.80 1.72
N PRO A 67 -12.60 -4.10 1.55
CA PRO A 67 -12.15 -5.15 2.45
C PRO A 67 -10.62 -5.26 2.51
N MET A 68 -9.93 -5.18 1.37
CA MET A 68 -8.46 -5.26 1.35
C MET A 68 -7.81 -4.14 2.16
N PHE A 69 -8.38 -2.93 2.10
CA PHE A 69 -7.94 -1.79 2.88
C PHE A 69 -8.27 -1.94 4.37
N MET A 70 -9.45 -2.47 4.73
CA MET A 70 -9.79 -2.74 6.14
C MET A 70 -8.83 -3.72 6.81
N PHE A 71 -8.39 -4.76 6.09
CA PHE A 71 -7.46 -5.78 6.61
C PHE A 71 -5.97 -5.45 6.38
N SER A 72 -5.65 -4.18 6.11
CA SER A 72 -4.27 -3.70 5.90
C SER A 72 -3.42 -3.63 7.18
N GLY A 73 -4.05 -3.73 8.36
CA GLY A 73 -3.39 -3.55 9.66
C GLY A 73 -3.54 -2.14 10.24
N PHE A 74 -4.15 -1.20 9.50
CA PHE A 74 -4.44 0.15 10.01
C PHE A 74 -5.73 0.23 10.83
N PHE A 75 -6.85 -0.33 10.35
CA PHE A 75 -8.16 -0.25 11.04
C PHE A 75 -8.40 -1.36 12.06
N MET A 76 -7.73 -2.50 11.87
CA MET A 76 -7.85 -3.68 12.72
C MET A 76 -6.44 -4.21 12.96
N HIS A 77 -6.07 -4.38 14.22
CA HIS A 77 -4.79 -4.98 14.56
C HIS A 77 -4.71 -6.40 13.99
N LEU A 78 -3.54 -6.77 13.47
CA LEU A 78 -3.34 -8.09 12.86
C LEU A 78 -3.56 -9.24 13.87
N SER A 79 -3.37 -8.99 15.16
CA SER A 79 -3.63 -9.95 16.25
C SER A 79 -5.12 -10.30 16.41
N ASP A 80 -5.98 -9.33 16.14
CA ASP A 80 -7.42 -9.41 16.42
C ASP A 80 -8.19 -10.04 15.26
N ILE A 81 -7.50 -10.26 14.12
CA ILE A 81 -8.10 -10.89 12.95
C ILE A 81 -8.37 -12.37 13.26
N PRO A 82 -9.66 -12.79 13.21
CA PRO A 82 -10.03 -14.16 13.52
C PRO A 82 -9.45 -15.12 12.48
N PHE A 83 -9.17 -16.36 12.89
CA PHE A 83 -8.43 -17.35 12.09
C PHE A 83 -8.94 -17.50 10.65
N TYR A 84 -10.27 -17.50 10.47
CA TYR A 84 -10.91 -17.66 9.17
C TYR A 84 -10.73 -16.46 8.21
N LEU A 85 -10.38 -15.26 8.70
CA LEU A 85 -10.11 -14.06 7.86
C LEU A 85 -8.63 -13.77 7.67
N ARG A 86 -7.73 -14.49 8.36
CA ARG A 86 -6.28 -14.21 8.30
C ARG A 86 -5.69 -14.33 6.89
N TRP A 87 -6.25 -15.19 6.03
CA TRP A 87 -5.80 -15.32 4.65
C TRP A 87 -6.03 -14.03 3.85
N LEU A 88 -7.12 -13.30 4.11
CA LEU A 88 -7.46 -12.08 3.38
C LEU A 88 -6.44 -10.97 3.66
N SER A 89 -5.98 -10.86 4.90
CA SER A 89 -4.89 -9.95 5.28
C SER A 89 -3.55 -10.33 4.63
N ARG A 90 -3.24 -11.64 4.53
CA ARG A 90 -2.02 -12.11 3.84
C ARG A 90 -2.03 -11.84 2.34
N VAL A 91 -3.20 -11.89 1.71
CA VAL A 91 -3.37 -11.63 0.27
C VAL A 91 -3.42 -10.11 0.00
N SER A 92 -3.91 -9.30 0.94
CA SER A 92 -4.06 -7.85 0.73
C SER A 92 -2.74 -7.16 0.38
N TYR A 93 -2.67 -6.58 -0.82
CA TYR A 93 -1.56 -5.71 -1.22
C TYR A 93 -1.49 -4.42 -0.37
N PHE A 94 -2.62 -3.97 0.20
CA PHE A 94 -2.62 -2.81 1.11
C PHE A 94 -1.88 -3.09 2.41
N ARG A 95 -1.87 -4.35 2.89
CA ARG A 95 -1.08 -4.70 4.08
C ARG A 95 0.40 -4.44 3.85
N TYR A 96 0.97 -5.01 2.79
CA TYR A 96 2.38 -4.81 2.43
C TYR A 96 2.68 -3.33 2.14
N ALA A 97 1.78 -2.61 1.48
CA ALA A 97 1.94 -1.19 1.23
C ALA A 97 1.96 -0.37 2.52
N PHE A 98 1.06 -0.65 3.47
CA PHE A 98 0.99 0.04 4.75
C PHE A 98 2.21 -0.27 5.63
N GLU A 99 2.64 -1.53 5.68
CA GLU A 99 3.85 -1.97 6.38
C GLU A 99 5.11 -1.30 5.83
N ALA A 100 5.28 -1.27 4.50
CA ALA A 100 6.36 -0.54 3.84
C ALA A 100 6.29 0.99 4.11
N ALA A 101 5.09 1.57 4.18
CA ALA A 101 4.90 2.97 4.55
C ALA A 101 5.41 3.24 5.97
N MET A 102 4.96 2.42 6.94
CA MET A 102 5.33 2.57 8.35
C MET A 102 6.83 2.36 8.55
N LEU A 103 7.43 1.37 7.91
CA LEU A 103 8.88 1.14 7.96
C LEU A 103 9.68 2.27 7.30
N SER A 104 9.20 2.84 6.19
CA SER A 104 9.88 3.98 5.55
C SER A 104 9.85 5.25 6.42
N MET A 105 8.75 5.51 7.14
CA MET A 105 8.63 6.67 8.02
C MET A 105 9.32 6.45 9.35
N TYR A 106 9.03 5.35 10.03
CA TYR A 106 9.37 5.14 11.45
C TYR A 106 10.47 4.09 11.65
N GLY A 107 10.83 3.31 10.63
CA GLY A 107 11.89 2.31 10.71
C GLY A 107 13.30 2.90 10.53
N PHE A 108 14.28 2.01 10.29
CA PHE A 108 15.68 2.36 10.02
C PHE A 108 16.29 3.29 11.09
N GLU A 109 16.20 2.88 12.35
CA GLU A 109 16.82 3.57 13.51
C GLU A 109 16.53 5.08 13.55
N ARG A 110 15.28 5.48 13.27
CA ARG A 110 14.87 6.89 13.34
C ARG A 110 15.03 7.43 14.75
N GLU A 111 15.54 8.66 14.85
CA GLU A 111 15.57 9.41 16.10
C GLU A 111 14.18 9.59 16.71
N ASN A 112 14.14 9.85 18.01
CA ASN A 112 12.89 10.05 18.73
C ASN A 112 12.09 11.22 18.14
N LEU A 113 10.77 11.05 18.10
CA LEU A 113 9.84 12.07 17.62
C LEU A 113 9.74 13.21 18.64
N ASP A 114 9.58 14.43 18.14
CA ASP A 114 9.29 15.60 18.98
C ASP A 114 7.89 15.48 19.59
N CYS A 115 7.80 15.68 20.90
CA CYS A 115 6.54 15.68 21.62
C CYS A 115 6.39 16.95 22.47
N SER A 116 5.26 17.64 22.34
CA SER A 116 4.97 18.88 23.08
C SER A 116 4.53 18.65 24.53
N VAL A 117 4.32 17.39 24.94
CA VAL A 117 3.85 17.00 26.28
C VAL A 117 4.90 16.18 27.03
N PRO A 118 4.96 16.28 28.37
CA PRO A 118 6.00 15.63 29.18
C PRO A 118 5.95 14.09 29.14
N TYR A 119 4.77 13.50 28.94
CA TYR A 119 4.62 12.07 28.72
C TYR A 119 4.12 11.80 27.30
N CYS A 120 4.91 11.08 26.51
CA CYS A 120 4.63 10.74 25.13
C CYS A 120 4.96 9.27 24.90
N HIS A 121 3.93 8.42 24.86
CA HIS A 121 4.11 6.96 24.72
C HIS A 121 4.79 6.60 23.39
N TYR A 122 4.43 7.30 22.30
CA TYR A 122 4.97 7.09 20.96
C TYR A 122 6.17 7.98 20.63
N LYS A 123 6.89 8.47 21.64
CA LYS A 123 8.15 9.22 21.43
C LYS A 123 9.17 8.38 20.67
N SER A 124 9.23 7.09 20.99
CA SER A 124 10.09 6.15 20.28
C SER A 124 9.33 5.53 19.10
N PRO A 125 9.84 5.67 17.86
CA PRO A 125 9.17 5.12 16.69
C PRO A 125 9.14 3.58 16.69
N THR A 126 10.07 2.93 17.38
CA THR A 126 10.05 1.45 17.52
C THR A 126 8.86 0.98 18.33
N LYS A 127 8.43 1.73 19.36
CA LYS A 127 7.23 1.40 20.15
C LYS A 127 5.96 1.48 19.31
N LEU A 128 5.88 2.46 18.41
CA LEU A 128 4.78 2.55 17.46
C LEU A 128 4.77 1.34 16.51
N LEU A 129 5.93 0.94 15.99
CA LEU A 129 6.04 -0.23 15.11
C LEU A 129 5.74 -1.55 15.86
N GLU A 130 6.11 -1.66 17.13
CA GLU A 130 5.77 -2.81 17.99
C GLU A 130 4.26 -2.94 18.18
N ASP A 131 3.59 -1.85 18.54
CA ASP A 131 2.14 -1.84 18.80
C ASP A 131 1.36 -2.20 17.53
N MET A 132 1.80 -1.68 16.38
CA MET A 132 1.21 -2.00 15.07
C MET A 132 1.60 -3.40 14.54
N GLY A 133 2.45 -4.14 15.26
CA GLY A 133 2.86 -5.51 14.89
C GLY A 133 3.88 -5.60 13.75
N MET A 134 4.66 -4.55 13.51
CA MET A 134 5.57 -4.40 12.36
C MET A 134 7.05 -4.24 12.76
N ALA A 135 7.40 -4.39 14.04
CA ALA A 135 8.76 -4.16 14.54
C ALA A 135 9.83 -5.08 13.93
N HIS A 136 9.47 -6.29 13.54
CA HIS A 136 10.38 -7.28 12.93
C HIS A 136 10.18 -7.45 11.43
N SER A 137 9.44 -6.54 10.81
CA SER A 137 9.11 -6.58 9.39
C SER A 137 10.25 -6.04 8.53
N SER A 138 10.33 -6.53 7.29
CA SER A 138 11.37 -6.12 6.34
C SER A 138 10.76 -5.39 5.15
N TYR A 139 11.11 -4.12 5.02
CA TYR A 139 10.69 -3.27 3.90
C TYR A 139 11.01 -3.93 2.54
N ALA A 140 12.15 -4.62 2.42
CA ALA A 140 12.54 -5.29 1.18
C ALA A 140 11.56 -6.41 0.80
N LEU A 141 11.08 -7.18 1.78
CA LEU A 141 10.09 -8.24 1.53
C LEU A 141 8.74 -7.67 1.11
N ASP A 142 8.33 -6.55 1.71
CA ASP A 142 7.09 -5.87 1.34
C ASP A 142 7.14 -5.33 -0.10
N ILE A 143 8.25 -4.71 -0.49
CA ILE A 143 8.46 -4.25 -1.87
C ILE A 143 8.46 -5.41 -2.86
N VAL A 144 9.12 -6.52 -2.53
CA VAL A 144 9.09 -7.72 -3.38
C VAL A 144 7.66 -8.25 -3.53
N ALA A 145 6.89 -8.31 -2.44
CA ALA A 145 5.50 -8.74 -2.48
C ALA A 145 4.62 -7.81 -3.35
N LEU A 146 4.82 -6.50 -3.26
CA LEU A 146 4.13 -5.53 -4.11
C LEU A 146 4.50 -5.67 -5.59
N VAL A 147 5.78 -5.90 -5.91
CA VAL A 147 6.22 -6.16 -7.29
C VAL A 147 5.59 -7.44 -7.84
N VAL A 148 5.53 -8.52 -7.05
CA VAL A 148 4.84 -9.76 -7.44
C VAL A 148 3.37 -9.48 -7.75
N TRP A 149 2.70 -8.68 -6.92
CA TRP A 149 1.31 -8.25 -7.18
C TRP A 149 1.14 -7.48 -8.49
N VAL A 150 2.05 -6.55 -8.79
CA VAL A 150 2.05 -5.83 -10.07
C VAL A 150 2.15 -6.80 -11.24
N LEU A 151 3.09 -7.74 -11.19
CA LEU A 151 3.28 -8.74 -12.27
C LEU A 151 2.05 -9.64 -12.45
N VAL A 152 1.45 -10.11 -11.35
CA VAL A 152 0.25 -10.93 -11.38
C VAL A 152 -0.92 -10.17 -12.00
N LEU A 153 -1.15 -8.92 -11.59
CA LEU A 153 -2.24 -8.10 -12.14
C LEU A 153 -2.01 -7.76 -13.61
N GLN A 154 -0.77 -7.52 -14.03
CA GLN A 154 -0.45 -7.31 -15.45
C GLN A 154 -0.68 -8.56 -16.28
N ALA A 155 -0.33 -9.75 -15.76
CA ALA A 155 -0.64 -11.01 -16.42
C ALA A 155 -2.16 -11.22 -16.56
N VAL A 156 -2.93 -10.95 -15.50
CA VAL A 156 -4.39 -11.00 -15.53
C VAL A 156 -4.95 -10.02 -16.56
N PHE A 157 -4.46 -8.78 -16.58
CA PHE A 157 -4.85 -7.78 -17.57
C PHE A 157 -4.61 -8.25 -19.00
N TYR A 158 -3.41 -8.79 -19.27
CA TYR A 158 -3.08 -9.33 -20.58
C TYR A 158 -4.03 -10.47 -20.99
N VAL A 159 -4.33 -11.40 -20.08
CA VAL A 159 -5.27 -12.52 -20.33
C VAL A 159 -6.68 -12.00 -20.61
N VAL A 160 -7.19 -11.08 -19.79
CA VAL A 160 -8.53 -10.47 -19.96
C VAL A 160 -8.62 -9.73 -21.29
N LEU A 161 -7.59 -8.96 -21.65
CA LEU A 161 -7.55 -8.25 -22.92
C LEU A 161 -7.54 -9.21 -24.11
N ARG A 162 -6.74 -10.27 -24.04
CA ARG A 162 -6.70 -11.33 -25.07
C ARG A 162 -8.03 -12.06 -25.19
N TRP A 163 -8.71 -12.32 -24.07
CA TRP A 163 -10.03 -12.94 -24.07
C TRP A 163 -11.08 -12.03 -24.72
N ARG A 164 -11.12 -10.75 -24.34
CA ARG A 164 -12.02 -9.75 -24.94
C ARG A 164 -11.81 -9.60 -26.45
N LEU A 165 -10.56 -9.55 -26.90
CA LEU A 165 -10.23 -9.47 -28.33
C LEU A 165 -10.67 -10.72 -29.11
N ARG A 166 -10.64 -11.91 -28.49
CA ARG A 166 -11.14 -13.15 -29.12
C ARG A 166 -12.65 -13.21 -29.18
N VAL A 167 -13.35 -12.68 -28.17
CA VAL A 167 -14.82 -12.66 -28.11
C VAL A 167 -15.42 -11.59 -29.03
N SER A 168 -14.71 -10.48 -29.25
CA SER A 168 -15.16 -9.38 -30.12
C SER A 168 -14.89 -9.62 -31.62
N ARG A 169 -14.27 -10.75 -31.98
CA ARG A 169 -14.01 -11.15 -33.36
C ARG A 169 -14.97 -12.24 -33.76
#